data_AF-A0A7S3ZFD7-F1
#
_entry.id   AF-A0A7S3ZFD7-F1
#
_cell.length_a   1.000
_cell.length_b   1.000
_cell.length_c   1.000
_cell.angle_alpha   90.00
_cell.angle_beta   90.00
_cell.angle_gamma   90.00
#
_symmetry.space_group_name_H-M   'P 1'
#
loop_
_entity.id
_entity.type
_entity.pdbx_description
1 polymer ?
#
loop_
_entity_poly.entity_id
_entity_poly.type
_entity_poly.pdbx_seq_one_letter_code
_entity_poly.pdbx_strand_id
1 'polypeptide(L)'
;RQSVWNVGMDSKALKEEVEGSVSDVKFACDEDPKTIYFEKEGPWMKSHRVHAVVSLKVKGLEEMHCAACLPFGYALVSTVEGGKFDVNLKETDIYESLHGLLCAKAKGYEEMFNDNLQKKLLALQAEGESEEVR
;
A
#
# COMPACT_ATOMS: atom_id res chain seq x y z
N ARG A 1 16.90 9.12 -11.52
CA ARG A 1 15.82 8.33 -10.85
C ARG A 1 14.69 8.23 -11.86
N GLN A 2 14.54 7.08 -12.52
CA GLN A 2 13.41 6.85 -13.45
C GLN A 2 12.13 6.72 -12.62
N SER A 3 11.05 7.36 -13.06
CA SER A 3 9.73 7.24 -12.45
C SER A 3 9.18 5.85 -12.72
N VAL A 4 8.76 5.15 -11.67
CA VAL A 4 8.08 3.84 -11.78
C VAL A 4 6.70 4.00 -12.44
N TRP A 5 6.12 5.21 -12.40
CA TRP A 5 4.77 5.51 -12.88
C TRP A 5 4.82 6.62 -13.93
N ASN A 6 4.35 6.33 -15.14
CA ASN A 6 4.33 7.28 -16.24
C ASN A 6 3.31 8.40 -15.99
N VAL A 7 3.74 9.65 -16.11
CA VAL A 7 2.87 10.82 -16.11
C VAL A 7 1.92 10.70 -17.31
N GLY A 8 0.67 10.28 -17.07
CA GLY A 8 -0.32 9.98 -18.11
C GLY A 8 -1.04 8.62 -17.98
N MET A 9 -0.86 7.87 -16.90
CA MET A 9 -1.68 6.69 -16.62
C MET A 9 -3.16 7.06 -16.47
N ASP A 10 -4.02 6.28 -17.12
CA ASP A 10 -5.47 6.35 -16.98
C ASP A 10 -5.86 6.08 -15.52
N SER A 11 -6.80 6.87 -15.00
CA SER A 11 -7.52 6.68 -13.74
C SER A 11 -7.82 5.22 -13.39
N LYS A 12 -8.24 4.42 -14.38
CA LYS A 12 -8.54 3.00 -14.19
C LYS A 12 -7.29 2.17 -13.92
N ALA A 13 -6.23 2.36 -14.71
CA ALA A 13 -4.98 1.62 -14.55
C ALA A 13 -4.32 1.94 -13.20
N LEU A 14 -4.45 3.18 -12.75
CA LEU A 14 -4.00 3.56 -11.43
C LEU A 14 -4.75 2.82 -10.31
N LYS A 15 -6.07 2.65 -10.48
CA LYS A 15 -6.90 1.99 -9.48
C LYS A 15 -6.50 0.54 -9.32
N GLU A 16 -6.34 -0.16 -10.45
CA GLU A 16 -5.91 -1.56 -10.50
C GLU A 16 -4.55 -1.74 -9.83
N GLU A 17 -3.62 -0.80 -10.03
CA GLU A 17 -2.31 -0.85 -9.40
C GLU A 17 -2.38 -0.69 -7.88
N VAL A 18 -3.11 0.32 -7.40
CA VAL A 18 -3.28 0.56 -5.97
C VAL A 18 -3.96 -0.66 -5.33
N GLU A 19 -4.98 -1.23 -5.97
CA GLU A 19 -5.65 -2.44 -5.51
C GLU A 19 -4.72 -3.65 -5.47
N GLY A 20 -3.85 -3.82 -6.47
CA GLY A 20 -2.81 -4.86 -6.50
C GLY A 20 -1.83 -4.73 -5.33
N SER A 21 -1.25 -3.53 -5.18
CA SER A 21 -0.33 -3.22 -4.07
C SER A 21 -0.96 -3.43 -2.69
N VAL A 22 -2.25 -3.11 -2.55
CA VAL A 22 -3.01 -3.30 -1.32
C VAL A 22 -3.31 -4.77 -1.06
N SER A 23 -3.65 -5.53 -2.11
CA SER A 23 -3.88 -6.97 -2.03
C SER A 23 -2.63 -7.71 -1.54
N ASP A 24 -1.45 -7.29 -1.98
CA ASP A 24 -0.18 -7.92 -1.59
C ASP A 24 0.11 -7.82 -0.09
N VAL A 25 -0.34 -6.74 0.57
CA VAL A 25 -0.11 -6.52 2.00
C VAL A 25 -1.31 -6.88 2.88
N LYS A 26 -2.42 -7.31 2.27
CA LYS A 26 -3.68 -7.62 2.95
C LYS A 26 -3.52 -8.68 4.06
N PHE A 27 -2.64 -9.64 3.88
CA PHE A 27 -2.37 -10.71 4.87
C PHE A 27 -1.92 -10.15 6.24
N ALA A 28 -1.28 -8.98 6.23
CA ALA A 28 -0.75 -8.29 7.41
C ALA A 28 -1.75 -7.32 8.03
N CYS A 29 -2.99 -7.24 7.53
CA CYS A 29 -4.00 -6.33 8.06
C CYS A 29 -5.00 -7.07 8.96
N ASP A 30 -5.45 -6.43 10.04
CA ASP A 30 -6.54 -6.90 10.91
C ASP A 30 -7.91 -6.72 10.26
N GLU A 31 -8.05 -5.69 9.42
CA GLU A 31 -9.26 -5.37 8.67
C GLU A 31 -8.93 -5.29 7.18
N ASP A 32 -9.95 -5.43 6.33
CA ASP A 32 -9.79 -5.20 4.90
C ASP A 32 -9.30 -3.75 4.67
N PRO A 33 -8.16 -3.57 3.97
CA PRO A 33 -7.71 -2.25 3.54
C PRO A 33 -8.79 -1.49 2.80
N LYS A 34 -8.88 -0.18 3.04
CA LYS A 34 -9.90 0.68 2.43
C LYS A 34 -9.25 1.82 1.67
N THR A 35 -9.55 1.94 0.39
CA THR A 35 -9.23 3.16 -0.37
C THR A 35 -10.25 4.25 0.00
N ILE A 36 -9.82 5.26 0.76
CA ILE A 36 -10.68 6.33 1.28
C ILE A 36 -10.80 7.48 0.27
N TYR A 37 -9.80 7.65 -0.59
CA TYR A 37 -9.77 8.72 -1.58
C TYR A 37 -9.25 8.20 -2.92
N PHE A 38 -9.90 8.61 -4.02
CA PHE A 38 -9.48 8.36 -5.39
C PHE A 38 -9.86 9.54 -6.31
N GLU A 39 -8.91 10.00 -7.12
CA GLU A 39 -9.06 10.92 -8.28
C GLU A 39 -9.36 12.42 -8.10
N LYS A 40 -10.48 12.88 -7.51
CA LYS A 40 -10.82 14.32 -7.62
C LYS A 40 -10.21 15.16 -6.51
N GLU A 41 -9.17 15.93 -6.86
CA GLU A 41 -8.49 16.88 -5.97
C GLU A 41 -9.49 17.57 -5.04
N GLY A 42 -9.38 17.28 -3.75
CA GLY A 42 -10.12 17.98 -2.73
C GLY A 42 -9.44 19.33 -2.47
N PRO A 43 -10.18 20.42 -2.21
CA PRO A 43 -9.61 21.74 -1.93
C PRO A 43 -8.73 21.79 -0.66
N TRP A 44 -8.61 20.68 0.06
CA TRP A 44 -7.78 20.48 1.23
C TRP A 44 -6.41 19.85 0.92
N MET A 45 -6.18 19.35 -0.29
CA MET A 45 -4.88 18.82 -0.70
C MET A 45 -3.95 19.95 -1.11
N LYS A 46 -2.83 20.08 -0.41
CA LYS A 46 -1.76 21.06 -0.73
C LYS A 46 -0.82 20.59 -1.85
N SER A 47 -1.03 19.38 -2.38
CA SER A 47 -0.13 18.74 -3.35
C SER A 47 -0.91 18.22 -4.56
N HIS A 48 -0.58 18.71 -5.76
CA HIS A 48 -1.20 18.36 -7.04
C HIS A 48 -0.89 16.93 -7.54
N ARG A 49 -0.52 16.01 -6.65
CA ARG A 49 0.07 14.69 -7.02
C ARG A 49 -0.37 13.52 -6.15
N VAL A 50 -1.28 13.73 -5.20
CA VAL A 50 -1.87 12.65 -4.41
C VAL A 50 -3.07 12.13 -5.17
N HIS A 51 -3.03 10.87 -5.61
CA HIS A 51 -4.11 10.33 -6.42
C HIS A 51 -4.98 9.33 -5.63
N ALA A 52 -4.42 8.69 -4.61
CA ALA A 52 -5.18 7.82 -3.72
C ALA A 52 -4.70 7.91 -2.27
N VAL A 53 -5.61 7.68 -1.33
CA VAL A 53 -5.29 7.45 0.09
C VAL A 53 -5.91 6.13 0.52
N VAL A 54 -5.10 5.29 1.14
CA VAL A 54 -5.47 3.96 1.62
C VAL A 54 -5.36 3.92 3.13
N SER A 55 -6.41 3.45 3.80
CA SER A 55 -6.40 3.03 5.20
C SER A 55 -5.88 1.61 5.31
N LEU A 56 -4.91 1.43 6.20
CA LEU A 56 -4.34 0.14 6.53
C LEU A 56 -4.31 0.00 8.05
N LYS A 57 -4.98 -1.04 8.55
CA LYS A 57 -4.91 -1.45 9.94
C LYS A 57 -4.05 -2.69 10.03
N VAL A 58 -2.75 -2.50 10.21
CA VAL A 58 -1.76 -3.59 10.24
C VAL A 58 -1.82 -4.28 11.60
N LYS A 59 -1.73 -5.61 11.61
CA LYS A 59 -1.82 -6.41 12.84
C LYS A 59 -0.82 -5.94 13.88
N GLY A 60 -1.31 -5.66 15.09
CA GLY A 60 -0.47 -5.23 16.20
C GLY A 60 0.02 -3.78 16.13
N LEU A 61 -0.54 -2.97 15.22
CA LEU A 61 -0.23 -1.54 15.09
C LEU A 61 -1.50 -0.70 15.12
N GLU A 62 -1.32 0.58 15.45
CA GLU A 62 -2.37 1.58 15.30
C GLU A 62 -2.73 1.76 13.83
N GLU A 63 -3.94 2.26 13.57
CA GLU A 63 -4.40 2.53 12.20
C GLU A 63 -3.45 3.51 11.51
N MET A 64 -3.05 3.15 10.30
CA MET A 64 -2.16 3.95 9.46
C MET A 64 -2.88 4.33 8.17
N HIS A 65 -2.63 5.55 7.72
CA HIS A 65 -3.10 6.00 6.41
C HIS A 65 -1.90 6.26 5.50
N CYS A 66 -1.95 5.73 4.30
CA CYS A 66 -0.89 5.86 3.31
C CYS A 66 -1.44 6.55 2.06
N ALA A 67 -0.76 7.59 1.59
CA ALA A 67 -1.06 8.21 0.31
C ALA A 67 -0.21 7.60 -0.80
N ALA A 68 -0.86 7.18 -1.88
CA ALA A 68 -0.21 6.87 -3.14
C ALA A 68 0.06 8.19 -3.88
N CYS A 69 1.34 8.58 -3.93
CA CYS A 69 1.82 9.81 -4.53
C CYS A 69 2.49 9.48 -5.86
N LEU A 70 1.67 9.26 -6.89
CA LEU A 70 2.12 8.69 -8.16
C LEU A 70 2.74 9.78 -9.02
N PRO A 71 4.04 10.02 -8.86
CA PRO A 71 5.06 9.32 -9.66
C PRO A 71 6.21 8.65 -8.87
N PHE A 72 6.24 8.79 -7.54
CA PHE A 72 7.45 8.51 -6.75
C PHE A 72 7.27 7.50 -5.61
N GLY A 73 6.05 6.99 -5.41
CA GLY A 73 5.77 5.89 -4.48
C GLY A 73 4.72 6.21 -3.42
N TYR A 74 4.89 5.64 -2.23
CA TYR A 74 3.98 5.69 -1.09
C TYR A 74 4.55 6.55 0.03
N ALA A 75 3.69 7.35 0.66
CA ALA A 75 4.04 8.17 1.82
C ALA A 75 3.03 7.94 2.94
N LEU A 76 3.50 7.92 4.18
CA LEU A 76 2.62 7.89 5.35
C LEU A 76 1.97 9.26 5.49
N VAL A 77 0.66 9.30 5.74
CA VAL A 77 -0.08 10.54 5.91
C VAL A 77 -0.85 10.54 7.22
N SER A 78 -0.95 11.72 7.82
CA SER A 78 -1.71 11.91 9.05
C SER A 78 -3.11 12.41 8.71
N THR A 79 -4.10 11.89 9.40
CA THR A 79 -5.47 12.39 9.35
C THR A 79 -5.54 13.73 10.08
N VAL A 80 -6.19 14.71 9.46
CA VAL A 80 -6.53 15.98 10.10
C VAL A 80 -8.04 16.05 10.35
N GLU A 81 -8.47 17.01 11.17
CA GLU A 81 -9.87 17.20 11.49
C GLU A 81 -10.77 17.26 10.25
N GLY A 82 -11.88 16.53 10.30
CA GLY A 82 -12.87 16.47 9.21
C GLY A 82 -12.55 15.46 8.11
N GLY A 83 -11.74 14.43 8.37
CA GLY A 83 -11.49 13.33 7.42
C GLY A 83 -10.62 13.71 6.24
N LYS A 84 -9.83 14.78 6.38
CA LYS A 84 -8.85 15.22 5.39
C LYS A 84 -7.49 14.64 5.77
N PHE A 85 -6.54 14.64 4.83
CA PHE A 85 -5.19 14.13 5.07
C PHE A 85 -4.17 15.24 4.82
N ASP A 86 -3.22 15.39 5.75
CA ASP A 86 -2.08 16.28 5.54
C ASP A 86 -0.97 15.52 4.82
N VAL A 87 -0.65 15.96 3.60
CA VAL A 87 0.35 15.33 2.75
C VAL A 87 1.46 16.34 2.46
N ASN A 88 2.37 16.51 3.43
CA ASN A 88 3.55 17.34 3.27
C ASN A 88 4.73 16.55 2.67
N LEU A 89 4.77 16.45 1.34
CA LEU A 89 5.81 15.69 0.63
C LEU A 89 7.25 16.21 0.81
N LYS A 90 7.44 17.43 1.34
CA LYS A 90 8.80 17.98 1.53
C LYS A 90 9.51 17.39 2.75
N GLU A 91 8.73 16.94 3.74
CA GLU A 91 9.23 16.47 5.03
C GLU A 91 8.93 14.99 5.27
N THR A 92 8.18 14.35 4.36
CA THR A 92 7.74 12.96 4.49
C THR A 92 8.63 12.04 3.68
N ASP A 93 9.09 10.94 4.31
CA ASP A 93 9.77 9.86 3.62
C ASP A 93 8.86 9.24 2.55
N ILE A 94 9.37 9.14 1.32
CA ILE A 94 8.68 8.48 0.21
C ILE A 94 9.34 7.13 -0.05
N TYR A 95 8.52 6.08 -0.03
CA TYR A 95 8.92 4.70 -0.25
C TYR A 95 8.48 4.25 -1.63
N GLU A 96 9.31 3.49 -2.32
CA GLU A 96 9.00 3.01 -3.67
C GLU A 96 7.73 2.14 -3.72
N SER A 97 7.49 1.36 -2.67
CA SER A 97 6.37 0.43 -2.57
C SER A 97 5.71 0.47 -1.19
N LEU A 98 4.48 -0.06 -1.13
CA LEU A 98 3.76 -0.19 0.14
C LEU A 98 4.46 -1.16 1.09
N HIS A 99 5.05 -2.23 0.55
CA HIS A 99 5.93 -3.14 1.30
C HIS A 99 7.10 -2.40 1.95
N GLY A 100 7.81 -1.55 1.19
CA GLY A 100 8.94 -0.77 1.71
C GLY A 100 8.53 0.20 2.82
N LEU A 101 7.36 0.84 2.67
CA LEU A 101 6.78 1.69 3.71
C LEU A 101 6.50 0.89 4.98
N LEU A 102 5.85 -0.28 4.85
CA LEU A 102 5.51 -1.13 5.98
C LEU A 102 6.77 -1.71 6.65
N CYS A 103 7.77 -2.19 5.90
CA CYS A 103 9.03 -2.61 6.50
C CYS A 103 9.70 -1.50 7.32
N ALA A 104 9.60 -0.24 6.87
CA ALA A 104 10.22 0.89 7.54
C ALA A 104 9.44 1.39 8.77
N LYS A 105 8.10 1.36 8.73
CA LYS A 105 7.25 1.98 9.76
C LYS A 105 6.53 0.96 10.65
N ALA A 106 6.27 -0.25 10.16
CA ALA A 106 5.55 -1.31 10.87
C ALA A 106 6.50 -2.33 11.48
N LYS A 107 6.80 -2.19 12.77
CA LYS A 107 7.64 -3.15 13.50
C LYS A 107 7.00 -4.54 13.47
N GLY A 108 7.75 -5.56 13.03
CA GLY A 108 7.26 -6.94 12.91
C GLY A 108 6.57 -7.27 11.58
N TYR A 109 6.37 -6.29 10.68
CA TYR A 109 5.81 -6.56 9.36
C TYR A 109 6.68 -7.51 8.52
N GLU A 110 8.01 -7.36 8.59
CA GLU A 110 8.94 -8.21 7.85
C GLU A 110 8.86 -9.68 8.30
N GLU A 111 8.69 -9.94 9.60
CA GLU A 111 8.47 -11.28 10.13
C GLU A 111 7.15 -11.86 9.62
N MET A 112 6.05 -11.09 9.68
CA MET A 112 4.76 -11.51 9.14
C MET A 112 4.82 -11.80 7.64
N PHE A 113 5.57 -10.99 6.89
CA PHE A 113 5.76 -11.18 5.45
C PHE A 113 6.52 -12.47 5.15
N ASN A 114 7.60 -12.73 5.88
CA ASN A 114 8.36 -13.98 5.76
C ASN A 114 7.51 -15.20 6.10
N ASP A 115 6.73 -15.14 7.18
CA ASP A 115 5.80 -16.22 7.56
C ASP A 115 4.76 -16.49 6.47
N ASN A 116 4.22 -15.43 5.84
CA ASN A 116 3.27 -15.56 4.75
C ASN A 116 3.91 -16.17 3.49
N LEU A 117 5.14 -15.77 3.15
CA LEU A 117 5.89 -16.37 2.05
C LEU A 117 6.14 -17.87 2.28
N GLN A 118 6.55 -18.26 3.50
CA GLN A 118 6.75 -19.66 3.84
C GLN A 118 5.45 -20.47 3.71
N LYS A 119 4.32 -19.94 4.18
CA LYS A 119 3.01 -20.60 4.03
C LYS A 119 2.63 -20.79 2.56
N LYS A 120 2.86 -19.78 1.71
CA LYS A 120 2.60 -19.88 0.27
C LYS A 120 3.51 -20.91 -0.41
N LEU A 121 4.79 -20.94 -0.05
CA LEU A 121 5.74 -21.94 -0.59
C LEU A 121 5.33 -23.37 -0.21
N LEU A 122 4.95 -23.60 1.04
CA LEU A 122 4.48 -24.91 1.51
C LEU A 122 3.18 -25.33 0.81
N ALA A 123 2.24 -24.39 0.58
CA ALA A 123 1.00 -24.68 -0.14
C ALA A 123 1.28 -25.10 -1.58
N LEU A 124 2.17 -24.40 -2.28
CA LEU A 124 2.56 -24.75 -3.65
C LEU A 124 3.27 -26.10 -3.75
N GLN A 125 4.11 -26.43 -2.76
CA GLN A 125 4.76 -27.75 -2.69
C GLN A 125 3.73 -28.88 -2.51
N ALA A 126 2.75 -28.69 -1.63
CA ALA A 126 1.68 -29.67 -1.42
C ALA A 126 0.79 -29.87 -2.65
N GLU A 127 0.54 -28.81 -3.41
CA GLU A 127 -0.20 -28.88 -4.68
C GLU A 127 0.61 -29.59 -5.78
N GLY A 128 1.90 -29.27 -5.92
CA GLY A 128 2.79 -29.92 -6.89
C GLY A 128 3.01 -31.42 -6.62
N GLU A 129 3.13 -31.82 -5.35
CA GLU A 129 3.22 -33.23 -4.95
C GLU A 129 1.90 -34.00 -5.19
N SER A 130 0.76 -33.31 -5.24
CA SER A 130 -0.55 -33.93 -5.51
C SER A 130 -0.81 -34.18 -7.00
N GLU A 131 -0.13 -33.46 -7.90
CA GLU A 131 -0.23 -33.64 -9.35
C GLU A 131 0.69 -34.74 -9.89
N GLU A 132 1.85 -35.00 -9.26
CA GLU A 132 2.76 -36.09 -9.68
C GLU A 132 2.29 -37.52 -9.30
N VAL A 133 1.20 -37.65 -8.54
CA VAL A 133 0.64 -38.95 -8.09
C VAL A 133 -0.64 -39.33 -8.86
N ARG A 134 -0.93 -38.71 -10.02
CA ARG A 134 -2.07 -39.07 -10.89
C ARG A 134 -1.68 -39.67 -12.23
#